data_AF-A0A2H9PNW2-F1
#
_entry.id   AF-A0A2H9PNW2-F1
#
_cell.length_a   1.000
_cell.length_b   1.000
_cell.length_c   1.000
_cell.angle_alpha   90.00
_cell.angle_beta   90.00
_cell.angle_gamma   90.00
#
_symmetry.space_group_name_H-M   'P 1'
#
loop_
_entity.id
_entity.type
_entity.pdbx_description
1 polymer ?
#
loop_
_entity_poly.entity_id
_entity_poly.type
_entity_poly.pdbx_seq_one_letter_code
_entity_poly.pdbx_strand_id
1 'polypeptide(L)'
;MVKKSWWQRIRERDVDNEKINATKDLEAVIEFLNEIKFDVQELLPLFKKLLDLERERQVATSGIVHVNLETQANLLDKILEKYEFLQGDAEINGIRVKAVAEQFIKNAKAAGMTDLVKEKKQDKRWKFFW
;
A
#
# COMPACT_ATOMS: atom_id res chain seq x y z
N MET A 1 32.28 -11.01 3.62
CA MET A 1 30.88 -11.23 4.07
C MET A 1 30.02 -10.21 3.35
N VAL A 2 29.36 -10.58 2.24
CA VAL A 2 28.55 -9.62 1.46
C VAL A 2 27.25 -9.39 2.24
N LYS A 3 27.02 -8.15 2.71
CA LYS A 3 25.72 -7.76 3.29
C LYS A 3 24.68 -7.90 2.18
N LYS A 4 23.90 -8.99 2.19
CA LYS A 4 22.71 -9.12 1.34
C LYS A 4 21.88 -7.85 1.52
N SER A 5 21.48 -7.23 0.41
CA SER A 5 20.58 -6.07 0.45
C SER A 5 19.26 -6.48 1.11
N TRP A 6 18.62 -5.57 1.84
CA TRP A 6 17.43 -5.88 2.63
C TRP A 6 16.32 -6.56 1.81
N TRP A 7 16.15 -6.17 0.55
CA TRP A 7 15.24 -6.78 -0.44
C TRP A 7 15.49 -8.26 -0.71
N GLN A 8 16.75 -8.68 -0.70
CA GLN A 8 17.12 -10.09 -0.94
C GLN A 8 16.69 -10.98 0.23
N ARG A 9 16.57 -10.44 1.44
CA ARG A 9 16.08 -11.17 2.62
C ARG A 9 14.56 -11.25 2.67
N ILE A 10 13.88 -10.34 1.97
CA ILE A 10 12.43 -10.26 1.90
C ILE A 10 11.85 -11.21 0.85
N ARG A 11 12.54 -11.39 -0.28
CA ARG A 11 12.15 -12.36 -1.31
C ARG A 11 12.07 -13.80 -0.77
N GLU A 12 12.78 -14.08 0.33
CA GLU A 12 12.78 -15.38 1.03
C GLU A 12 11.59 -15.53 2.02
N ARG A 13 10.77 -14.48 2.27
CA ARG A 13 9.54 -14.59 3.08
C ARG A 13 8.33 -14.83 2.18
N ASP A 14 8.11 -16.09 1.83
CA ASP A 14 6.85 -16.56 1.26
C ASP A 14 5.70 -16.43 2.29
N VAL A 15 4.79 -15.50 2.00
CA VAL A 15 3.30 -15.52 2.01
C VAL A 15 2.49 -16.16 3.16
N ASP A 16 3.01 -17.06 4.00
CA ASP A 16 2.15 -17.76 4.96
C ASP A 16 2.15 -17.15 6.37
N ASN A 17 1.00 -16.56 6.73
CA ASN A 17 0.51 -16.27 8.08
C ASN A 17 1.05 -15.07 8.88
N GLU A 18 1.91 -14.20 8.34
CA GLU A 18 2.22 -12.95 9.05
C GLU A 18 1.05 -11.95 8.95
N LYS A 19 0.58 -11.47 10.10
CA LYS A 19 -0.44 -10.41 10.22
C LYS A 19 0.01 -9.19 9.41
N ILE A 20 -0.71 -8.87 8.32
CA ILE A 20 -0.39 -7.74 7.44
C ILE A 20 -0.15 -6.48 8.26
N ASN A 21 1.02 -5.86 8.08
CA ASN A 21 1.38 -4.63 8.74
C ASN A 21 1.59 -3.55 7.69
N ALA A 22 0.51 -2.84 7.38
CA ALA A 22 0.50 -1.82 6.33
C ALA A 22 1.60 -0.77 6.52
N THR A 23 1.91 -0.36 7.75
CA THR A 23 3.00 0.60 8.03
C THR A 23 4.36 0.05 7.59
N LYS A 24 4.68 -1.20 7.95
CA LYS A 24 5.94 -1.86 7.53
C LYS A 24 6.00 -2.07 6.02
N ASP A 25 4.88 -2.44 5.41
CA ASP A 25 4.79 -2.64 3.97
C ASP A 25 4.97 -1.32 3.21
N LEU A 26 4.40 -0.23 3.71
CA LEU A 26 4.60 1.12 3.16
C LEU A 26 6.05 1.60 3.31
N GLU A 27 6.68 1.38 4.48
CA GLU A 27 8.10 1.69 4.71
C GLU A 27 8.99 0.92 3.73
N ALA A 28 8.69 -0.37 3.50
CA ALA A 28 9.36 -1.18 2.51
C ALA A 28 9.19 -0.61 1.10
N VAL A 29 7.98 -0.26 0.68
CA VAL A 29 7.80 0.30 -0.67
C VAL A 29 8.56 1.62 -0.81
N ILE A 30 8.57 2.47 0.22
CA ILE A 30 9.31 3.74 0.22
C ILE A 30 10.82 3.52 0.12
N GLU A 31 11.40 2.62 0.91
CA GLU A 31 12.85 2.33 0.85
C GLU A 31 13.23 1.82 -0.54
N PHE A 32 12.41 0.98 -1.17
CA PHE A 32 12.65 0.49 -2.53
C PHE A 32 12.63 1.63 -3.54
N LEU A 33 11.59 2.47 -3.49
CA LEU A 33 11.41 3.61 -4.38
C LEU A 33 12.54 4.64 -4.24
N ASN A 34 13.24 4.71 -3.09
CA ASN A 34 14.42 5.56 -2.94
C ASN A 34 15.67 4.98 -3.61
N GLU A 35 15.74 3.65 -3.80
CA GLU A 35 16.91 2.96 -4.38
C GLU A 35 16.85 2.85 -5.91
N ILE A 36 15.66 2.79 -6.51
CA ILE A 36 15.49 2.78 -7.97
C ILE A 36 15.48 4.18 -8.57
N LYS A 37 16.00 4.30 -9.81
CA LYS A 37 16.13 5.58 -10.52
C LYS A 37 15.00 5.83 -11.54
N PHE A 38 14.66 7.12 -11.63
CA PHE A 38 13.87 7.85 -12.65
C PHE A 38 12.38 7.52 -12.84
N ASP A 39 11.95 6.26 -13.05
CA ASP A 39 10.58 6.04 -13.56
C ASP A 39 9.47 5.98 -12.50
N VAL A 40 9.84 5.86 -11.22
CA VAL A 40 8.88 5.68 -10.11
C VAL A 40 8.99 6.75 -9.01
N GLN A 41 9.79 7.80 -9.22
CA GLN A 41 9.96 8.85 -8.21
C GLN A 41 8.67 9.60 -7.90
N GLU A 42 7.74 9.69 -8.84
CA GLU A 42 6.43 10.31 -8.62
C GLU A 42 5.54 9.53 -7.64
N LEU A 43 5.81 8.24 -7.44
CA LEU A 43 5.10 7.40 -6.47
C LEU A 43 5.58 7.66 -5.04
N LEU A 44 6.86 7.99 -4.87
CA LEU A 44 7.48 8.19 -3.56
C LEU A 44 6.73 9.20 -2.66
N PRO A 45 6.34 10.41 -3.12
CA PRO A 45 5.58 11.33 -2.29
C PRO A 45 4.18 10.79 -1.94
N LEU A 46 3.55 10.00 -2.83
CA LEU A 46 2.25 9.38 -2.56
C LEU A 46 2.35 8.32 -1.45
N PHE A 47 3.37 7.45 -1.50
CA PHE A 47 3.59 6.45 -0.46
C PHE A 47 3.97 7.07 0.88
N LYS A 48 4.81 8.12 0.90
CA LYS A 48 5.12 8.86 2.13
C LYS A 48 3.85 9.45 2.76
N LYS A 49 3.01 10.09 1.94
CA LYS A 49 1.73 10.64 2.42
C LYS A 49 0.79 9.55 2.94
N LEU A 50 0.73 8.40 2.28
CA LEU A 50 -0.07 7.26 2.70
C LEU A 50 0.43 6.67 4.04
N LEU A 51 1.76 6.59 4.23
CA LEU A 51 2.36 6.17 5.50
C LEU A 51 1.99 7.10 6.65
N ASP A 52 2.03 8.42 6.44
CA ASP A 52 1.65 9.41 7.45
C ASP A 52 0.17 9.25 7.83
N LEU A 53 -0.72 9.11 6.84
CA LEU A 53 -2.15 8.89 7.09
C LEU A 53 -2.42 7.58 7.82
N GLU A 54 -1.68 6.51 7.50
CA GLU A 54 -1.84 5.22 8.19
C GLU A 54 -1.39 5.30 9.65
N ARG A 55 -0.31 6.04 9.94
CA ARG A 55 0.11 6.32 11.32
C ARG A 55 -0.91 7.18 12.07
N GLU A 56 -1.45 8.21 11.42
CA GLU A 56 -2.53 9.04 11.98
C GLU A 56 -3.77 8.20 12.29
N ARG A 57 -4.21 7.33 11.37
CA ARG A 57 -5.36 6.45 11.56
C ARG A 57 -5.23 5.57 12.81
N GLN A 58 -4.03 5.06 13.07
CA GLN A 58 -3.77 4.17 14.22
C GLN A 58 -3.95 4.88 15.57
N VAL A 59 -3.83 6.21 15.61
CA VAL A 59 -4.00 7.02 16.82
C VAL A 59 -5.26 7.90 16.81
N ALA A 60 -5.99 7.91 15.69
CA ALA A 60 -7.17 8.77 15.49
C ALA A 60 -8.40 8.27 16.27
N THR A 61 -9.23 9.22 16.69
CA THR A 61 -10.56 8.96 17.28
C THR A 61 -11.65 8.91 16.20
N SER A 62 -12.79 8.30 16.52
CA SER A 62 -13.80 7.81 15.55
C SER A 62 -14.23 8.79 14.45
N GLY A 63 -14.35 10.09 14.75
CA GLY A 63 -14.77 11.10 13.77
C GLY A 63 -13.72 11.38 12.68
N ILE A 64 -12.44 11.34 13.03
CA ILE A 64 -11.33 11.65 12.11
C ILE A 64 -10.99 10.44 11.23
N VAL A 65 -11.26 9.23 11.71
CA VAL A 65 -10.95 7.98 11.01
C VAL A 65 -11.63 7.90 9.64
N HIS A 66 -12.85 8.40 9.50
CA HIS A 66 -13.59 8.39 8.23
C HIS A 66 -12.90 9.27 7.17
N VAL A 67 -12.62 10.53 7.51
CA VAL A 67 -11.94 11.48 6.62
C VAL A 67 -10.54 10.97 6.25
N ASN A 68 -9.82 10.40 7.22
CA ASN A 68 -8.52 9.79 6.98
C ASN A 68 -8.62 8.64 5.96
N LEU A 69 -9.57 7.72 6.15
CA LEU A 69 -9.78 6.58 5.24
C LEU A 69 -10.24 7.01 3.84
N GLU A 70 -11.06 8.04 3.69
CA GLU A 70 -11.39 8.61 2.38
C GLU A 70 -10.15 9.18 1.69
N THR A 71 -9.31 9.88 2.44
CA THR A 71 -8.06 10.44 1.93
C THR A 71 -7.09 9.33 1.50
N GLN A 72 -6.99 8.26 2.30
CA GLN A 72 -6.19 7.08 1.94
C GLN A 72 -6.72 6.40 0.67
N ALA A 73 -8.03 6.24 0.53
CA ALA A 73 -8.64 5.67 -0.69
C ALA A 73 -8.24 6.46 -1.94
N ASN A 74 -8.32 7.79 -1.90
CA ASN A 74 -7.97 8.65 -3.02
C ASN A 74 -6.47 8.57 -3.39
N LEU A 75 -5.59 8.36 -2.40
CA LEU A 75 -4.16 8.14 -2.67
C LEU A 75 -3.91 6.75 -3.25
N LEU A 76 -4.57 5.73 -2.72
CA LEU A 76 -4.46 4.36 -3.24
C LEU A 76 -4.95 4.28 -4.67
N ASP A 77 -6.06 4.93 -5.04
CA ASP A 77 -6.52 4.98 -6.43
C ASP A 77 -5.43 5.49 -7.39
N LYS A 78 -4.74 6.58 -7.02
CA LYS A 78 -3.64 7.17 -7.81
C LYS A 78 -2.41 6.27 -7.88
N ILE A 79 -2.08 5.62 -6.76
CA ILE A 79 -0.95 4.69 -6.67
C ILE A 79 -1.20 3.48 -7.57
N LEU A 80 -2.39 2.88 -7.46
CA LEU A 80 -2.77 1.68 -8.22
C LEU A 80 -2.84 1.97 -9.71
N GLU A 81 -3.39 3.11 -10.12
CA GLU A 81 -3.38 3.57 -11.50
C GLU A 81 -1.95 3.65 -12.06
N LYS A 82 -1.02 4.28 -11.33
CA LYS A 82 0.38 4.36 -11.75
C LYS A 82 1.08 3.00 -11.77
N TYR A 83 0.76 2.10 -10.83
CA TYR A 83 1.31 0.74 -10.79
C TYR A 83 0.84 -0.13 -11.96
N GLU A 84 -0.40 0.04 -12.41
CA GLU A 84 -0.95 -0.68 -13.58
C GLU A 84 -0.12 -0.42 -14.85
N PHE A 85 0.39 0.80 -15.03
CA PHE A 85 1.24 1.16 -16.17
C PHE A 85 2.69 0.67 -16.06
N LEU A 86 3.16 0.31 -14.86
CA LEU A 86 4.54 -0.09 -14.58
C LEU A 86 4.76 -1.60 -14.81
N GLN A 87 4.31 -2.16 -15.95
CA GLN A 87 4.33 -3.61 -16.30
C GLN A 87 5.73 -4.29 -16.41
N GLY A 88 6.73 -3.87 -15.61
CA GLY A 88 8.06 -4.47 -15.46
C GLY A 88 8.36 -4.88 -14.01
N ASP A 89 9.60 -4.67 -13.51
CA ASP A 89 10.16 -5.01 -12.16
C ASP A 89 9.25 -4.70 -10.91
N ALA A 90 8.09 -4.07 -11.11
CA ALA A 90 7.01 -3.88 -10.15
C ALA A 90 6.43 -5.19 -9.58
N GLU A 91 6.69 -6.37 -10.17
CA GLU A 91 6.29 -7.67 -9.62
C GLU A 91 6.72 -7.87 -8.15
N ILE A 92 7.92 -7.40 -7.76
CA ILE A 92 8.44 -7.61 -6.40
C ILE A 92 7.71 -6.75 -5.36
N ASN A 93 7.25 -5.55 -5.73
CA ASN A 93 6.53 -4.64 -4.81
C ASN A 93 5.01 -4.69 -4.94
N GLY A 94 4.48 -5.22 -6.05
CA GLY A 94 3.04 -5.38 -6.25
C GLY A 94 2.38 -6.17 -5.13
N ILE A 95 3.07 -7.18 -4.58
CA ILE A 95 2.61 -7.96 -3.42
C ILE A 95 2.40 -7.08 -2.18
N ARG A 96 3.32 -6.14 -1.91
CA ARG A 96 3.23 -5.24 -0.74
C ARG A 96 2.15 -4.20 -0.93
N VAL A 97 2.04 -3.62 -2.13
CA VAL A 97 0.96 -2.68 -2.46
C VAL A 97 -0.40 -3.38 -2.36
N LYS A 98 -0.49 -4.64 -2.76
CA LYS A 98 -1.67 -5.49 -2.56
C LYS A 98 -2.01 -5.70 -1.10
N ALA A 99 -1.02 -6.07 -0.28
CA ALA A 99 -1.22 -6.22 1.16
C ALA A 99 -1.74 -4.92 1.81
N VAL A 100 -1.18 -3.76 1.43
CA VAL A 100 -1.64 -2.45 1.89
C VAL A 100 -3.10 -2.19 1.47
N ALA A 101 -3.46 -2.40 0.21
CA ALA A 101 -4.83 -2.21 -0.29
C ALA A 101 -5.84 -3.15 0.41
N GLU A 102 -5.48 -4.41 0.63
CA GLU A 102 -6.32 -5.36 1.37
C GLU A 102 -6.50 -4.95 2.83
N GLN A 103 -5.44 -4.46 3.48
CA GLN A 103 -5.52 -3.97 4.84
C GLN A 103 -6.37 -2.70 4.93
N PHE A 104 -6.29 -1.81 3.94
CA PHE A 104 -7.19 -0.66 3.82
C PHE A 104 -8.66 -1.10 3.79
N ILE A 105 -9.01 -2.09 2.96
CA ILE A 105 -10.39 -2.59 2.89
C ILE A 105 -10.86 -3.16 4.22
N LYS A 106 -9.98 -3.86 4.97
CA LYS A 106 -10.28 -4.33 6.33
C LYS A 106 -10.53 -3.17 7.29
N ASN A 107 -9.70 -2.12 7.23
CA ASN A 107 -9.82 -0.93 8.07
C ASN A 107 -11.13 -0.17 7.77
N ALA A 108 -11.45 0.06 6.49
CA ALA A 108 -12.68 0.72 6.06
C ALA A 108 -13.94 -0.07 6.47
N LYS A 109 -13.89 -1.40 6.35
CA LYS A 109 -14.99 -2.27 6.84
C LYS A 109 -15.16 -2.15 8.36
N ALA A 110 -14.06 -2.14 9.12
CA ALA A 110 -14.11 -2.00 10.58
C ALA A 110 -14.62 -0.62 11.03
N ALA A 111 -14.40 0.42 10.22
CA ALA A 111 -14.92 1.76 10.45
C ALA A 111 -16.41 1.92 10.05
N GLY A 112 -17.04 0.92 9.43
CA GLY A 112 -18.44 0.99 8.99
C GLY A 112 -18.65 1.63 7.61
N MET A 113 -17.59 1.84 6.83
CA MET A 113 -17.64 2.48 5.51
C MET A 113 -18.04 1.51 4.40
N THR A 114 -19.25 0.95 4.47
CA THR A 114 -19.70 -0.13 3.58
C THR A 114 -19.73 0.24 2.10
N ASP A 115 -20.14 1.46 1.78
CA ASP A 115 -20.24 1.93 0.39
C ASP A 115 -18.87 2.07 -0.25
N LEU A 116 -17.92 2.68 0.46
CA LEU A 116 -16.53 2.80 0.01
C LEU A 116 -15.90 1.42 -0.21
N VAL A 117 -16.10 0.48 0.73
CA VAL A 117 -15.61 -0.90 0.57
C VAL A 117 -16.20 -1.57 -0.67
N LYS A 118 -17.49 -1.37 -0.94
CA LYS A 118 -18.16 -1.96 -2.11
C LYS A 118 -17.62 -1.37 -3.41
N GLU A 119 -17.48 -0.04 -3.47
CA GLU A 119 -16.91 0.67 -4.61
C GLU A 119 -15.51 0.15 -4.94
N LYS A 120 -14.60 0.13 -3.95
CA LYS A 120 -13.21 -0.30 -4.15
C LYS A 120 -13.10 -1.79 -4.48
N LYS A 121 -13.98 -2.64 -3.96
CA LYS A 121 -14.05 -4.06 -4.36
C LYS A 121 -14.62 -4.30 -5.76
N GLN A 122 -15.24 -3.33 -6.39
CA GLN A 122 -15.72 -3.46 -7.78
C GLN A 122 -14.65 -3.03 -8.79
N ASP A 123 -13.77 -2.11 -8.40
CA ASP A 123 -12.62 -1.69 -9.20
C ASP A 123 -11.63 -2.86 -9.42
N LYS A 124 -11.21 -3.07 -10.66
CA LYS A 124 -10.27 -4.14 -11.05
C LYS A 124 -8.85 -3.86 -10.55
N ARG A 125 -8.45 -2.59 -10.47
CA ARG A 125 -7.13 -2.16 -10.01
C ARG A 125 -6.88 -2.60 -8.56
N TRP A 126 -7.91 -2.48 -7.73
CA TRP A 126 -7.90 -2.92 -6.33
C TRP A 126 -7.84 -4.44 -6.14
N LYS A 127 -8.11 -5.20 -7.20
CA LYS A 127 -8.00 -6.67 -7.22
C LYS A 127 -6.64 -7.14 -7.73
N PHE A 128 -5.81 -6.23 -8.22
CA PHE A 128 -4.51 -6.54 -8.81
C PHE A 128 -4.65 -7.59 -9.94
N PHE A 129 -5.71 -7.46 -10.75
CA PHE A 129 -5.98 -8.27 -11.95
C PHE A 129 -5.45 -7.58 -13.22
N TRP A 130 -4.18 -7.17 -13.19
CA TRP A 130 -3.46 -6.59 -14.33
C TRP A 130 -2.33 -7.51 -14.79
#